data_AF-A0A512PQD1-F1
#
_entry.id   AF-A0A512PQD1-F1
#
_cell.length_a   1.000
_cell.length_b   1.000
_cell.length_c   1.000
_cell.angle_alpha   90.00
_cell.angle_beta   90.00
_cell.angle_gamma   90.00
#
_symmetry.space_group_name_H-M   'P 1'
#
loop_
_entity.id
_entity.type
_entity.pdbx_description
1 polymer ?
#
loop_
_entity_poly.entity_id
_entity_poly.type
_entity_poly.pdbx_seq_one_letter_code
_entity_poly.pdbx_strand_id
1 'polypeptide(L)' 'MVIRIQSVNHMNAFLLPNNIQPKAAQYKVFQADDGVILFIPVKDISE' A
#
# COMPACT_ATOMS: atom_id res chain seq x y z
N MET A 1 7.08 -4.02 -13.02
CA MET A 1 6.22 -5.14 -12.56
C MET A 1 4.79 -4.65 -12.56
N VAL A 2 3.86 -5.36 -13.18
CA VAL A 2 2.44 -4.96 -13.23
C VAL A 2 1.69 -5.71 -12.13
N ILE A 3 0.89 -5.00 -11.34
CA ILE A 3 0.03 -5.55 -10.29
C ILE A 3 -1.44 -5.33 -10.66
N ARG A 4 -2.29 -6.33 -10.41
CA ARG A 4 -3.73 -6.25 -10.67
C ARG A 4 -4.43 -5.62 -9.46
N ILE A 5 -5.24 -4.60 -9.73
CA ILE A 5 -6.19 -4.03 -8.76
C ILE A 5 -7.51 -4.78 -8.89
N GLN A 6 -8.14 -5.13 -7.77
CA GLN A 6 -9.40 -5.83 -7.68
C GLN A 6 -10.37 -5.03 -6.81
N SER A 7 -11.66 -5.06 -7.15
CA SER A 7 -12.72 -4.52 -6.28
C SER A 7 -13.15 -5.58 -5.29
N VAL A 8 -13.07 -5.28 -3.98
CA VAL A 8 -13.47 -6.16 -2.88
C VAL A 8 -14.37 -5.35 -1.95
N ASN A 9 -15.63 -5.77 -1.78
CA ASN A 9 -16.59 -5.13 -0.87
C ASN A 9 -16.67 -3.60 -1.02
N HIS A 10 -16.78 -3.10 -2.26
CA HIS A 10 -16.80 -1.67 -2.60
C HIS A 10 -15.49 -0.90 -2.33
N MET A 11 -14.37 -1.60 -2.09
CA MET A 11 -13.03 -1.03 -1.97
C MET A 11 -12.12 -1.51 -3.10
N ASN A 12 -11.12 -0.71 -3.45
CA ASN A 12 -10.06 -1.13 -4.37
C ASN A 12 -8.89 -1.72 -3.56
N ALA A 13 -8.52 -2.96 -3.85
CA ALA A 13 -7.42 -3.67 -3.22
C ALA A 13 -6.44 -4.18 -4.28
N PHE A 14 -5.16 -4.31 -3.92
CA PHE A 14 -4.16 -4.99 -4.73
C PHE A 14 -3.41 -6.00 -3.87
N LEU A 15 -2.99 -7.10 -4.50
CA LEU A 15 -2.19 -8.12 -3.84
C LEU A 15 -0.73 -7.72 -3.90
N LEU A 16 -0.06 -7.73 -2.74
CA LEU A 16 1.37 -7.47 -2.65
C LEU A 16 2.14 -8.68 -3.21
N PRO A 17 3.04 -8.49 -4.18
CA PRO A 17 3.83 -9.59 -4.72
C PRO A 17 4.76 -10.20 -3.68
N ASN A 18 4.99 -11.51 -3.77
CA ASN A 18 5.74 -12.28 -2.76
C ASN A 18 7.20 -11.83 -2.55
N ASN A 19 7.76 -11.07 -3.49
CA ASN A 19 9.10 -10.49 -3.38
C ASN A 19 9.13 -9.15 -2.60
N ILE A 20 7.98 -8.64 -2.16
CA ILE A 20 7.87 -7.44 -1.32
C ILE A 20 7.46 -7.88 0.09
N GLN A 21 8.33 -7.64 1.07
CA GLN A 21 8.00 -7.83 2.48
C GLN A 21 7.33 -6.57 3.04
N PRO A 22 6.10 -6.65 3.57
CA PRO A 22 5.48 -5.56 4.31
C PRO A 22 6.34 -5.17 5.52
N LYS A 23 6.47 -3.86 5.77
CA LYS A 23 7.25 -3.30 6.88
C LYS A 23 6.38 -2.83 8.06
N ALA A 24 5.07 -2.73 7.87
CA ALA A 24 4.11 -2.30 8.88
C ALA A 24 2.72 -2.88 8.56
N ALA A 25 1.81 -2.90 9.55
CA ALA A 25 0.41 -3.24 9.33
C ALA A 25 -0.38 -2.07 8.72
N GLN A 26 0.07 -0.83 8.94
CA GLN A 26 -0.59 0.39 8.47
C GLN A 26 0.37 1.29 7.71
N TYR A 27 -0.16 2.01 6.72
CA TYR A 27 0.60 2.90 5.86
C TYR A 27 -0.14 4.22 5.67
N LYS A 28 0.60 5.32 5.66
CA LYS A 28 0.11 6.60 5.11
C LYS A 28 0.18 6.53 3.59
N VAL A 29 -0.86 7.02 2.92
CA VAL A 29 -0.98 6.99 1.46
C VAL A 29 -0.95 8.42 0.92
N PHE A 30 -0.07 8.66 -0.04
CA PHE A 30 0.07 9.95 -0.72
C PHE A 30 0.07 9.75 -2.22
N GLN A 31 -0.38 10.76 -2.96
CA GLN A 31 -0.27 10.82 -4.41
C GLN A 31 0.71 11.94 -4.76
N ALA A 32 1.75 11.61 -5.51
CA ALA A 32 2.69 12.57 -6.07
C ALA A 32 2.12 13.22 -7.35
N ASP A 33 2.74 14.31 -7.80
CA ASP A 33 2.27 15.12 -8.94
C ASP A 33 2.22 14.33 -10.27
N ASP A 34 3.08 13.31 -10.40
CA ASP A 34 3.13 12.40 -11.55
C ASP A 34 2.13 11.25 -11.46
N GLY A 35 1.28 11.23 -10.43
CA GLY A 35 0.27 10.20 -10.19
C GLY A 35 0.80 8.95 -9.47
N VAL A 36 2.06 8.93 -9.05
CA VAL A 36 2.61 7.83 -8.25
C VAL A 36 1.97 7.81 -6.86
N ILE A 37 1.51 6.64 -6.44
CA ILE A 37 0.97 6.42 -5.08
C ILE A 37 2.10 5.91 -4.16
N LEU A 38 2.42 6.67 -3.13
CA LEU A 38 3.41 6.32 -2.12
C LEU A 38 2.73 5.75 -0.86
N PHE A 39 3.22 4.60 -0.41
CA PHE A 39 2.83 3.96 0.85
C PHE A 39 3.98 4.10 1.85
N ILE A 40 3.81 4.92 2.89
CA ILE A 40 4.82 5.15 3.93
C ILE A 40 4.42 4.39 5.20
N PRO A 41 5.24 3.44 5.70
CA PRO A 41 4.88 2.65 6.86
C PRO A 41 4.67 3.56 8.08
N VAL A 42 3.54 3.38 8.75
CA VAL A 42 3.33 3.97 10.08
C VAL A 42 4.18 3.15 11.03
N LYS A 43 5.17 3.77 11.69
CA LYS A 43 5.82 3.13 12.84
C LYS A 43 4.74 2.97 13.90
N ASP A 44 4.46 1.76 14.35
CA ASP A 44 3.78 1.57 15.61
C ASP A 44 4.66 2.24 16.67
N ILE A 45 4.22 3.41 17.12
CA ILE A 45 4.76 4.05 18.32
C ILE A 45 4.03 3.37 19.47
N SER A 46 4.29 2.08 19.68
CA SER A 46 3.95 1.43 20.92
C SER A 46 5.05 1.81 21.92
N GLU A 47 4.86 2.96 22.57
CA GLU A 47 5.44 3.27 23.89
C GLU A 47 4.84 2.34 24.96
#